data_AF-A0A6I5RDP4-F1
#
_entry.id   AF-A0A6I5RDP4-F1
#
_cell.length_a   1.000
_cell.length_b   1.000
_cell.length_c   1.000
_cell.angle_alpha   90.00
_cell.angle_beta   90.00
_cell.angle_gamma   90.00
#
_symmetry.space_group_name_H-M   'P 1'
#
loop_
_entity.id
_entity.type
_entity.pdbx_description
1 polymer ?
#
loop_
_entity_poly.entity_id
_entity_poly.type
_entity_poly.pdbx_seq_one_letter_code
_entity_poly.pdbx_strand_id
1 'polypeptide(L)'
;MMPEDFYVLLITALLPVSACSLVLQVNPYHALVIRGILGAVAALVYALLGAADVALTEALVGTMLSITLYAVAVRSSLSMRMGVLDHGINTLSKGHFGISSSLSPENIDALESGHASEAMLSALRKMLGQHYMRLELVSYTNLQALQSALIAKDIHTTCVASEVGGVGELPPFPSAAGQPPYHLETRVRRLYELMQAELPSELTSLSYLNPTNLSPADVRFSGPGLPDPAEAKL
;
A
#
# COMPACT_ATOMS: atom_id res chain seq x y z
N MET A 1 21.75 52.38 2.18
CA MET A 1 21.34 51.11 2.80
C MET A 1 22.57 50.60 3.52
N MET A 2 22.49 50.45 4.84
CA MET A 2 23.62 50.00 5.64
C MET A 2 23.87 48.51 5.31
N PRO A 3 25.11 48.00 5.45
CA PRO A 3 25.39 46.58 5.18
C PRO A 3 24.50 45.64 6.02
N GLU A 4 24.09 46.06 7.21
CA GLU A 4 23.18 45.34 8.12
C GLU A 4 21.80 45.09 7.48
N ASP A 5 21.23 46.08 6.79
CA ASP A 5 19.94 45.96 6.11
C ASP A 5 19.99 44.92 4.97
N PHE A 6 21.15 44.83 4.30
CA PHE A 6 21.36 43.87 3.21
C PHE A 6 21.36 42.43 3.73
N TYR A 7 21.99 42.16 4.89
CA TYR A 7 21.96 40.84 5.51
C TYR A 7 20.55 40.43 5.95
N VAL A 8 19.78 41.36 6.55
CA VAL A 8 18.39 41.09 6.93
C VAL A 8 17.55 40.77 5.69
N LEU A 9 17.67 41.56 4.63
CA LEU A 9 16.96 41.31 3.36
C LEU A 9 17.33 39.94 2.77
N LEU A 10 18.61 39.56 2.81
CA LEU A 10 19.09 38.28 2.29
C LEU A 10 18.54 37.08 3.08
N ILE A 11 18.49 37.18 4.42
CA ILE A 11 17.91 36.14 5.28
C ILE A 11 16.39 36.05 5.08
N THR A 12 15.70 37.19 5.00
CA THR A 12 14.25 37.22 4.73
C THR A 12 13.93 36.63 3.35
N ALA A 13 14.76 36.88 2.33
CA ALA A 13 14.60 36.28 1.00
C ALA A 13 14.81 34.76 0.98
N LEU A 14 15.54 34.20 1.95
CA LEU A 14 15.73 32.76 2.09
C LEU A 14 14.43 32.03 2.50
N LEU A 15 13.50 32.74 3.14
CA LEU A 15 12.22 32.21 3.59
C LEU A 15 11.30 31.80 2.42
N PRO A 16 10.96 32.68 1.45
CA PRO A 16 10.17 32.27 0.28
C PRO A 16 10.91 31.24 -0.59
N VAL A 17 12.24 31.29 -0.69
CA VAL A 17 13.02 30.30 -1.44
C VAL A 17 12.89 28.90 -0.81
N SER A 18 13.06 28.79 0.50
CA SER A 18 12.90 27.52 1.22
C SER A 18 11.44 27.03 1.23
N ALA A 19 10.46 27.95 1.27
CA ALA A 19 9.05 27.61 1.14
C ALA A 19 8.71 27.05 -0.26
N CYS A 20 9.22 27.65 -1.34
CA CYS A 20 9.07 27.11 -2.68
C CYS A 20 9.71 25.72 -2.81
N SER A 21 10.93 25.56 -2.29
CA SER A 21 11.63 24.26 -2.27
C SER A 21 10.82 23.17 -1.57
N LEU A 22 10.18 23.51 -0.44
CA LEU A 22 9.33 22.60 0.31
C LEU A 22 8.11 22.12 -0.49
N VAL A 23 7.40 23.03 -1.16
CA VAL A 23 6.17 22.71 -1.91
C VAL A 23 6.45 21.82 -3.12
N LEU A 24 7.64 21.94 -3.72
CA LEU A 24 8.03 21.14 -4.88
C LEU A 24 8.55 19.75 -4.52
N GLN A 25 8.75 19.46 -3.23
CA GLN A 25 9.37 18.22 -2.80
C GLN A 25 8.38 17.05 -2.83
N VAL A 26 8.64 16.04 -3.66
CA VAL A 26 7.80 14.83 -3.78
C VAL A 26 8.03 13.82 -2.67
N ASN A 27 9.27 13.74 -2.14
CA ASN A 27 9.62 12.78 -1.10
C ASN A 27 9.29 13.36 0.29
N PRO A 28 8.44 12.69 1.09
CA PRO A 28 7.98 13.20 2.38
C PRO A 28 9.11 13.39 3.40
N TYR A 29 10.16 12.55 3.36
CA TYR A 29 11.30 12.68 4.27
C TYR A 29 12.12 13.93 3.98
N HIS A 30 12.37 14.22 2.69
CA HIS A 30 13.06 15.45 2.31
C HIS A 30 12.19 16.68 2.59
N ALA A 31 10.89 16.61 2.34
CA ALA A 31 9.96 17.71 2.64
C ALA A 31 9.97 18.06 4.13
N LEU A 32 10.04 17.04 4.99
CA LEU A 32 10.13 17.20 6.44
C LEU A 32 11.44 17.89 6.88
N VAL A 33 12.58 17.53 6.28
CA VAL A 33 13.86 18.20 6.55
C VAL A 33 13.81 19.67 6.11
N ILE A 34 13.31 19.94 4.91
CA ILE A 34 13.18 21.31 4.38
C ILE A 34 12.19 22.13 5.25
N ARG A 35 11.13 21.50 5.77
CA ARG A 35 10.20 22.13 6.74
C ARG A 35 10.92 22.59 7.99
N GLY A 36 11.86 21.80 8.50
CA GLY A 36 12.69 22.19 9.63
C GLY A 36 13.61 23.36 9.33
N ILE A 37 14.23 23.37 8.15
CA ILE A 37 15.08 24.48 7.71
C ILE A 37 14.26 25.77 7.56
N LEU A 38 13.11 25.70 6.87
CA LEU A 38 12.19 26.83 6.71
C LEU A 38 11.81 27.44 8.07
N GLY A 39 11.47 26.57 9.03
CA GLY A 39 11.13 26.99 10.39
C GLY A 39 12.30 27.61 11.16
N ALA A 40 13.51 27.06 11.04
CA ALA A 40 14.70 27.64 11.66
C ALA A 40 15.03 29.02 11.09
N VAL A 41 14.87 29.19 9.77
CA VAL A 41 15.01 30.49 9.09
C VAL A 41 13.93 31.47 9.59
N ALA A 42 12.68 31.03 9.75
CA ALA A 42 11.61 31.87 10.28
C ALA A 42 11.91 32.35 11.72
N ALA A 43 12.34 31.44 12.61
CA ALA A 43 12.75 31.79 13.97
C ALA A 43 13.93 32.78 13.99
N LEU A 44 14.92 32.60 13.11
CA LEU A 44 16.04 33.54 12.96
C LEU A 44 15.55 34.93 12.51
N VAL A 45 14.64 35.00 11.55
CA VAL A 45 14.05 36.28 11.10
C VAL A 45 13.32 36.97 12.25
N TYR A 46 12.51 36.25 13.03
CA TYR A 46 11.82 36.84 14.19
C TYR A 46 12.80 37.37 15.24
N ALA A 47 13.88 36.65 15.52
CA ALA A 47 14.91 37.10 16.46
C ALA A 47 15.61 38.38 15.96
N LEU A 48 15.94 38.46 14.66
CA LEU A 48 16.57 39.63 14.05
C LEU A 48 15.66 40.86 14.05
N LEU A 49 14.34 40.67 13.98
CA LEU A 49 13.35 41.75 14.08
C LEU A 49 13.04 42.17 15.53
N GLY A 50 13.75 41.60 16.53
CA GLY A 50 13.58 41.93 17.94
C GLY A 50 12.41 41.20 18.63
N ALA A 51 11.79 40.22 17.96
CA ALA A 51 10.68 39.43 18.50
C ALA A 51 11.18 38.10 19.10
N ALA A 52 11.97 38.18 20.19
CA ALA A 52 12.63 37.02 20.78
C ALA A 52 11.65 35.93 21.27
N ASP A 53 10.55 36.32 21.92
CA ASP A 53 9.54 35.37 22.42
C ASP A 53 8.80 34.65 21.27
N VAL A 54 8.59 35.36 20.15
CA VAL A 54 7.99 34.78 18.93
C VAL A 54 8.97 33.82 18.26
N ALA A 55 10.26 34.17 18.22
CA ALA A 55 11.30 33.29 17.69
C ALA A 55 11.41 31.97 18.47
N LEU A 56 11.35 32.04 19.80
CA LEU A 56 11.40 30.86 20.67
C LEU A 56 10.19 29.95 20.45
N THR A 57 8.99 30.54 20.37
CA THR A 57 7.76 29.76 20.17
C THR A 57 7.64 29.18 18.76
N GLU A 58 8.13 29.89 17.74
CA GLU A 58 8.28 29.34 16.40
C GLU A 58 9.24 28.15 16.43
N ALA A 59 10.43 28.28 17.00
CA ALA A 59 11.38 27.18 17.08
C ALA A 59 10.80 25.95 17.82
N LEU A 60 10.19 26.13 18.99
CA LEU A 60 9.71 25.02 19.81
C LEU A 60 8.38 24.44 19.32
N VAL A 61 7.34 25.26 19.22
CA VAL A 61 5.99 24.79 18.88
C VAL A 61 5.77 24.77 17.37
N GLY A 62 6.26 25.80 16.67
CA GLY A 62 6.13 25.92 15.22
C GLY A 62 6.93 24.86 14.46
N THR A 63 8.21 24.65 14.83
CA THR A 63 9.11 23.76 14.10
C THR A 63 9.27 22.41 14.78
N MET A 64 9.77 22.34 16.02
CA MET A 64 10.14 21.06 16.65
C MET A 64 8.92 20.15 16.86
N LEU A 65 7.83 20.69 17.42
CA LEU A 65 6.60 19.91 17.63
C LEU A 65 5.94 19.53 16.30
N SER A 66 5.82 20.47 15.35
CA SER A 66 5.25 20.18 14.03
C SER A 66 6.02 19.10 13.28
N ILE A 67 7.35 19.20 13.26
CA ILE A 67 8.23 18.20 12.63
C ILE A 67 8.08 16.84 13.31
N THR A 68 8.01 16.81 14.64
CA THR A 68 7.86 15.56 15.40
C THR A 68 6.54 14.87 15.07
N LEU A 69 5.43 15.61 15.10
CA LEU A 69 4.12 15.07 14.75
C LEU A 69 4.06 14.62 13.29
N TYR A 70 4.67 15.39 12.39
CA TYR A 70 4.72 15.03 10.98
C TYR A 70 5.60 13.78 10.75
N ALA A 71 6.72 13.64 11.45
CA ALA A 71 7.56 12.45 11.39
C ALA A 71 6.80 11.21 11.85
N VAL A 72 6.05 11.32 12.96
CA VAL A 72 5.18 10.24 13.46
C VAL A 72 4.10 9.90 12.44
N ALA A 73 3.44 10.91 11.85
CA ALA A 73 2.39 10.71 10.86
C ALA A 73 2.91 10.05 9.57
N VAL A 74 4.06 10.50 9.05
CA VAL A 74 4.72 9.91 7.87
C VAL A 74 5.09 8.45 8.16
N ARG A 75 5.70 8.19 9.32
CA ARG A 75 6.09 6.83 9.72
C ARG A 75 4.89 5.91 9.89
N SER A 76 3.76 6.41 10.39
CA SER A 76 2.56 5.59 10.61
C SER A 76 1.68 5.42 9.37
N SER A 77 1.74 6.35 8.40
CA SER A 77 0.85 6.35 7.22
C SER A 77 1.44 5.65 6.00
N LEU A 78 2.76 5.42 5.96
CA LEU A 78 3.45 4.82 4.82
C LEU A 78 3.60 3.29 4.94
N SER A 79 2.57 2.59 5.42
CA SER A 79 2.51 1.14 5.39
C SER A 79 1.24 0.63 4.73
N MET A 80 1.40 -0.31 3.80
CA MET A 80 0.33 -1.06 3.17
C MET A 80 0.24 -2.43 3.84
N ARG A 81 -0.82 -2.64 4.62
CA ARG A 81 -1.14 -3.94 5.22
C ARG A 81 -1.90 -4.81 4.23
N MET A 82 -1.31 -5.92 3.82
CA MET A 82 -1.88 -6.91 2.90
C MET A 82 -2.25 -8.18 3.67
N GLY A 83 -3.53 -8.55 3.63
CA GLY A 83 -4.01 -9.80 4.19
C GLY A 83 -3.82 -10.97 3.22
N VAL A 84 -3.33 -12.10 3.72
CA VAL A 84 -3.17 -13.34 2.96
C VAL A 84 -3.73 -14.51 3.77
N LEU A 85 -4.31 -15.50 3.11
CA LEU A 85 -4.76 -16.73 3.77
C LEU A 85 -3.55 -17.55 4.25
N ASP A 86 -3.66 -18.19 5.42
CA ASP A 86 -2.58 -18.96 6.06
C ASP A 86 -2.06 -20.10 5.15
N HIS A 87 -2.95 -20.71 4.37
CA HIS A 87 -2.56 -21.69 3.35
C HIS A 87 -1.75 -21.07 2.19
N GLY A 88 -2.00 -19.80 1.86
CA GLY A 88 -1.26 -19.03 0.86
C GLY A 88 0.09 -18.50 1.35
N ILE A 89 0.27 -18.27 2.66
CA ILE A 89 1.59 -17.87 3.19
C ILE A 89 2.55 -19.04 3.16
N ASN A 90 2.08 -20.26 3.40
CA ASN A 90 2.92 -21.45 3.25
C ASN A 90 3.37 -21.69 1.80
N THR A 91 2.65 -21.20 0.79
CA THR A 91 3.10 -21.22 -0.62
C THR A 91 3.98 -20.01 -0.96
N LEU A 92 3.71 -18.82 -0.41
CA LEU A 92 4.51 -17.59 -0.58
C LEU A 92 5.84 -17.59 0.20
N SER A 93 5.93 -18.33 1.32
CA SER A 93 7.10 -18.38 2.22
C SER A 93 8.03 -19.57 1.92
N LYS A 94 7.51 -20.67 1.33
CA LYS A 94 8.31 -21.85 0.96
C LYS A 94 9.34 -21.60 -0.15
N GLY A 95 9.34 -20.43 -0.78
CA GLY A 95 10.36 -20.04 -1.77
C GLY A 95 11.76 -19.77 -1.18
N HIS A 96 11.90 -19.61 0.14
CA HIS A 96 13.21 -19.30 0.71
C HIS A 96 13.45 -19.75 2.16
N PHE A 97 13.39 -21.05 2.47
CA PHE A 97 14.26 -21.66 3.50
C PHE A 97 14.20 -23.20 3.47
N GLY A 98 15.18 -23.86 2.83
CA GLY A 98 15.37 -25.30 3.00
C GLY A 98 15.94 -26.02 1.78
N ILE A 99 17.27 -25.96 1.61
CA ILE A 99 17.99 -27.11 1.05
C ILE A 99 17.95 -28.18 2.14
N SER A 100 16.89 -28.99 2.16
CA SER A 100 16.93 -30.31 2.76
C SER A 100 16.36 -31.28 1.75
N SER A 101 17.29 -31.75 0.92
CA SER A 101 17.27 -33.02 0.20
C SER A 101 16.31 -34.05 0.78
N SER A 102 15.14 -34.18 0.18
CA SER A 102 14.51 -35.47 -0.07
C SER A 102 13.76 -35.36 -1.40
N LEU A 103 14.35 -35.95 -2.43
CA LEU A 103 13.79 -36.01 -3.78
C LEU A 103 12.61 -36.98 -3.78
N SER A 104 11.40 -36.48 -3.98
CA SER A 104 10.29 -37.23 -4.56
C SER A 104 9.87 -36.52 -5.85
N PRO A 105 9.81 -37.22 -7.00
CA PRO A 105 9.67 -36.59 -8.31
C PRO A 105 8.23 -36.15 -8.66
N GLU A 106 7.37 -35.89 -7.66
CA GLU A 106 5.92 -35.71 -7.87
C GLU A 106 5.45 -34.24 -7.85
N ASN A 107 6.35 -33.26 -7.63
CA ASN A 107 5.98 -31.86 -7.33
C ASN A 107 6.56 -30.83 -8.33
N ILE A 108 6.45 -31.06 -9.64
CA ILE A 108 6.89 -30.08 -10.65
C ILE A 108 5.97 -28.84 -10.64
N ASP A 109 4.67 -29.01 -10.37
CA ASP A 109 3.67 -27.92 -10.35
C ASP A 109 3.76 -27.01 -9.10
N ALA A 110 4.28 -27.55 -7.98
CA ALA A 110 4.49 -26.78 -6.75
C ALA A 110 5.70 -25.83 -6.83
N LEU A 111 6.66 -26.14 -7.72
CA LEU A 111 7.85 -25.31 -7.93
C LEU A 111 7.53 -24.06 -8.77
N GLU A 112 6.66 -24.17 -9.78
CA GLU A 112 6.26 -23.02 -10.61
C GLU A 112 5.38 -22.02 -9.86
N SER A 113 4.45 -22.51 -9.03
CA SER A 113 3.57 -21.67 -8.22
C SER A 113 4.33 -20.87 -7.15
N GLY A 114 5.40 -21.42 -6.57
CA GLY A 114 6.29 -20.71 -5.65
C GLY A 114 7.00 -19.52 -6.30
N HIS A 115 7.55 -19.71 -7.50
CA HIS A 115 8.26 -18.64 -8.24
C HIS A 115 7.34 -17.50 -8.68
N ALA A 116 6.11 -17.81 -9.12
CA ALA A 116 5.12 -16.78 -9.48
C ALA A 116 4.73 -15.90 -8.27
N SER A 117 4.64 -16.54 -7.09
CA SER A 117 4.30 -15.90 -5.82
C SER A 117 5.39 -14.90 -5.36
N GLU A 118 6.66 -15.29 -5.48
CA GLU A 118 7.79 -14.42 -5.15
C GLU A 118 7.97 -13.31 -6.19
N ALA A 119 7.74 -13.59 -7.47
CA ALA A 119 7.76 -12.60 -8.53
C ALA A 119 6.71 -11.50 -8.30
N MET A 120 5.49 -11.87 -7.92
CA MET A 120 4.43 -10.92 -7.57
C MET A 120 4.79 -10.11 -6.31
N LEU A 121 5.24 -10.76 -5.22
CA LEU A 121 5.62 -10.05 -3.99
C LEU A 121 6.81 -9.11 -4.20
N SER A 122 7.80 -9.52 -4.99
CA SER A 122 8.95 -8.67 -5.31
C SER A 122 8.53 -7.48 -6.18
N ALA A 123 7.63 -7.68 -7.15
CA ALA A 123 7.03 -6.58 -7.93
C ALA A 123 6.26 -5.59 -7.04
N LEU A 124 5.42 -6.08 -6.12
CA LEU A 124 4.70 -5.26 -5.15
C LEU A 124 5.64 -4.48 -4.24
N ARG A 125 6.65 -5.13 -3.65
CA ARG A 125 7.66 -4.47 -2.81
C ARG A 125 8.42 -3.40 -3.59
N LYS A 126 8.75 -3.67 -4.85
CA LYS A 126 9.43 -2.71 -5.73
C LYS A 126 8.55 -1.50 -6.01
N MET A 127 7.29 -1.69 -6.39
CA MET A 127 6.33 -0.58 -6.61
C MET A 127 6.15 0.24 -5.33
N LEU A 128 5.84 -0.42 -4.21
CA LEU A 128 5.59 0.28 -2.94
C LEU A 128 6.82 1.04 -2.47
N GLY A 129 8.02 0.48 -2.67
CA GLY A 129 9.29 1.15 -2.37
C GLY A 129 9.51 2.44 -3.18
N GLN A 130 9.06 2.52 -4.43
CA GLN A 130 9.12 3.75 -5.22
C GLN A 130 8.23 4.86 -4.66
N HIS A 131 7.11 4.47 -4.05
CA HIS A 131 6.16 5.38 -3.40
C HIS A 131 6.41 5.54 -1.90
N TYR A 132 7.60 5.16 -1.42
CA TYR A 132 8.01 5.24 0.00
C TYR A 132 7.11 4.46 0.98
N MET A 133 6.33 3.49 0.49
CA MET A 133 5.45 2.65 1.30
C MET A 133 6.12 1.31 1.64
N ARG A 134 5.84 0.81 2.85
CA ARG A 134 6.27 -0.50 3.31
C ARG A 134 5.13 -1.52 3.18
N LEU A 135 5.44 -2.70 2.65
CA LEU A 135 4.50 -3.83 2.62
C LEU A 135 4.54 -4.61 3.94
N GLU A 136 3.39 -4.79 4.58
CA GLU A 136 3.21 -5.62 5.77
C GLU A 136 2.24 -6.75 5.45
N LEU A 137 2.69 -8.01 5.51
CA LEU A 137 1.82 -9.17 5.30
C LEU A 137 1.19 -9.60 6.62
N VAL A 138 -0.11 -9.87 6.62
CA VAL A 138 -0.88 -10.35 7.76
C VAL A 138 -1.62 -11.64 7.37
N SER A 139 -1.41 -12.71 8.14
CA SER A 139 -2.00 -14.03 7.93
C SER A 139 -3.40 -14.14 8.53
N TYR A 140 -4.34 -14.76 7.80
CA TYR A 140 -5.67 -15.10 8.29
C TYR A 140 -5.99 -16.57 8.08
N THR A 141 -6.65 -17.20 9.05
CA THR A 141 -6.95 -18.64 9.03
C THR A 141 -8.08 -19.02 8.08
N ASN A 142 -9.00 -18.11 7.80
CA ASN A 142 -10.13 -18.35 6.90
C ASN A 142 -10.47 -17.09 6.09
N LEU A 143 -11.17 -17.30 4.97
CA LEU A 143 -11.55 -16.24 4.04
C LEU A 143 -12.53 -15.24 4.68
N GLN A 144 -13.38 -15.70 5.60
CA GLN A 144 -14.33 -14.84 6.31
C GLN A 144 -13.64 -13.83 7.23
N ALA A 145 -12.59 -14.23 7.97
CA ALA A 145 -11.79 -13.36 8.81
C ALA A 145 -10.96 -12.37 7.97
N LEU A 146 -10.45 -12.83 6.82
CA LEU A 146 -9.75 -11.99 5.85
C LEU A 146 -10.66 -10.89 5.29
N GLN A 147 -11.86 -11.25 4.83
CA GLN A 147 -12.86 -10.30 4.34
C GLN A 147 -13.36 -9.37 5.45
N SER A 148 -13.61 -9.91 6.65
CA SER A 148 -14.03 -9.11 7.81
C SER A 148 -12.97 -8.08 8.18
N ALA A 149 -11.67 -8.43 8.14
CA ALA A 149 -10.57 -7.50 8.37
C ALA A 149 -10.45 -6.41 7.29
N LEU A 150 -10.79 -6.74 6.03
CA LEU A 150 -10.83 -5.76 4.94
C LEU A 150 -11.97 -4.75 5.12
N ILE A 151 -13.16 -5.22 5.53
CA ILE A 151 -14.34 -4.40 5.84
C ILE A 151 -14.07 -3.54 7.09
N ALA A 152 -13.49 -4.13 8.14
CA ALA A 152 -13.12 -3.46 9.39
C ALA A 152 -11.97 -2.45 9.22
N LYS A 153 -11.34 -2.40 8.04
CA LYS A 153 -10.22 -1.52 7.67
C LYS A 153 -8.89 -1.86 8.34
N ASP A 154 -8.78 -3.01 8.98
CA ASP A 154 -7.54 -3.49 9.62
C ASP A 154 -6.44 -3.81 8.58
N ILE A 155 -6.86 -4.20 7.38
CA ILE A 155 -6.01 -4.39 6.20
C ILE A 155 -6.49 -3.49 5.05
N HIS A 156 -5.61 -3.28 4.07
CA HIS A 156 -5.88 -2.43 2.91
C HIS A 156 -6.19 -3.24 1.66
N THR A 157 -5.57 -4.41 1.54
CA THR A 157 -5.64 -5.26 0.36
C THR A 157 -5.60 -6.72 0.77
N THR A 158 -6.32 -7.57 0.06
CA THR A 158 -6.27 -9.02 0.20
C THR A 158 -5.60 -9.62 -1.02
N CYS A 159 -4.85 -10.69 -0.81
CA CYS A 159 -4.28 -11.50 -1.89
C CYS A 159 -4.80 -12.92 -1.73
N VAL A 160 -5.52 -13.40 -2.74
CA VAL A 160 -6.01 -14.78 -2.82
C VAL A 160 -5.41 -15.41 -4.07
N ALA A 161 -4.77 -16.57 -3.91
CA ALA A 161 -4.35 -17.36 -5.06
C ALA A 161 -5.60 -17.81 -5.80
N SER A 162 -5.70 -17.55 -7.10
CA SER A 162 -6.78 -18.09 -7.91
C SER A 162 -6.47 -19.59 -8.03
N GLU A 163 -7.22 -20.41 -7.30
CA GLU A 163 -7.11 -21.85 -7.45
C GLU A 163 -7.45 -22.22 -8.90
N VAL A 164 -6.43 -22.57 -9.67
CA VAL A 164 -6.61 -23.38 -10.87
C VAL A 164 -7.26 -24.66 -10.37
N GLY A 165 -8.50 -24.89 -10.81
CA GLY A 165 -9.43 -25.93 -10.38
C GLY A 165 -8.85 -27.11 -9.60
N GLY A 166 -9.33 -27.27 -8.37
CA GLY A 166 -9.07 -28.44 -7.55
C GLY A 166 -9.46 -29.74 -8.27
N VAL A 167 -8.75 -30.79 -7.88
CA VAL A 167 -8.95 -32.20 -8.21
C VAL A 167 -10.45 -32.58 -8.27
N GLY A 168 -10.96 -32.86 -9.48
CA GLY A 168 -12.30 -33.42 -9.69
C GLY A 168 -12.92 -32.98 -11.00
N GLU A 169 -12.91 -33.88 -11.99
CA GLU A 169 -13.46 -33.76 -13.36
C GLU A 169 -12.68 -32.86 -14.33
N LEU A 170 -12.08 -33.52 -15.34
CA LEU A 170 -11.55 -32.85 -16.52
C LEU A 170 -12.66 -31.98 -17.16
N PRO A 171 -12.45 -30.68 -17.37
CA PRO A 171 -13.27 -29.92 -18.31
C PRO A 171 -13.06 -30.49 -19.72
N PRO A 172 -14.08 -30.57 -20.59
CA PRO A 172 -13.93 -31.02 -21.98
C PRO A 172 -13.13 -30.07 -22.88
N PHE A 173 -12.53 -29.02 -22.31
CA PHE A 173 -11.85 -27.97 -23.06
C PHE A 173 -10.54 -27.59 -22.38
N PRO A 174 -9.45 -27.34 -23.13
CA PRO A 174 -8.25 -26.76 -22.55
C PRO A 174 -8.61 -25.41 -21.94
N SER A 175 -8.50 -25.30 -20.62
CA SER A 175 -8.62 -24.03 -19.90
C SER A 175 -7.77 -22.99 -20.62
N ALA A 176 -8.40 -21.91 -21.05
CA ALA A 176 -7.75 -20.84 -21.80
C ALA A 176 -6.51 -20.35 -21.01
N ALA A 177 -5.34 -20.59 -21.59
CA ALA A 177 -4.08 -20.03 -21.12
C ALA A 177 -4.24 -18.50 -20.98
N GLY A 178 -4.22 -17.99 -19.75
CA GLY A 178 -4.25 -16.54 -19.52
C GLY A 178 -5.02 -16.03 -18.31
N GLN A 179 -5.58 -16.88 -17.44
CA GLN A 179 -6.12 -16.37 -16.17
C GLN A 179 -4.97 -16.14 -15.16
N PRO A 180 -4.85 -14.93 -14.59
CA PRO A 180 -3.76 -14.60 -13.71
C PRO A 180 -3.85 -15.43 -12.41
N PRO A 181 -2.72 -15.95 -11.90
CA PRO A 181 -2.69 -16.85 -10.76
C PRO A 181 -3.07 -16.21 -9.42
N TYR A 182 -3.15 -14.88 -9.36
CA TYR A 182 -3.50 -14.15 -8.13
C TYR A 182 -4.64 -13.17 -8.37
N HIS A 183 -5.52 -13.06 -7.38
CA HIS A 183 -6.52 -12.01 -7.28
C HIS A 183 -6.17 -11.08 -6.11
N LEU A 184 -5.91 -9.82 -6.42
CA LEU A 184 -5.70 -8.75 -5.46
C LEU A 184 -6.98 -7.91 -5.37
N GLU A 185 -7.46 -7.68 -4.15
CA GLU A 185 -8.63 -6.86 -3.92
C GLU A 185 -8.28 -5.76 -2.93
N THR A 186 -8.49 -4.49 -3.31
CA THR A 186 -8.09 -3.33 -2.50
C THR A 186 -9.24 -2.38 -2.26
N ARG A 187 -9.31 -1.85 -1.03
CA ARG A 187 -10.31 -0.82 -0.65
C ARG A 187 -9.82 0.61 -0.92
N VAL A 188 -8.53 0.79 -1.13
CA VAL A 188 -7.92 2.13 -1.27
C VAL A 188 -7.78 2.45 -2.75
N ARG A 189 -8.58 3.43 -3.21
CA ARG A 189 -8.61 3.83 -4.64
C ARG A 189 -7.23 4.21 -5.18
N ARG A 190 -6.44 4.97 -4.40
CA ARG A 190 -5.10 5.36 -4.83
C ARG A 190 -4.18 4.15 -5.01
N LEU A 191 -4.26 3.14 -4.13
CA LEU A 191 -3.50 1.91 -4.29
C LEU A 191 -3.97 1.13 -5.51
N TYR A 192 -5.27 1.07 -5.77
CA TYR A 192 -5.81 0.45 -6.99
C TYR A 192 -5.21 1.08 -8.26
N GLU A 193 -5.22 2.40 -8.36
CA GLU A 193 -4.68 3.12 -9.53
C GLU A 193 -3.17 2.89 -9.71
N LEU A 194 -2.39 2.89 -8.62
CA LEU A 194 -0.95 2.59 -8.65
C LEU A 194 -0.68 1.14 -9.06
N MET A 195 -1.42 0.20 -8.47
CA MET A 195 -1.32 -1.22 -8.76
C MET A 195 -1.68 -1.51 -10.21
N GLN A 196 -2.74 -0.91 -10.73
CA GLN A 196 -3.16 -1.07 -12.12
C GLN A 196 -2.11 -0.55 -13.13
N ALA A 197 -1.40 0.52 -12.78
CA ALA A 197 -0.40 1.12 -13.66
C ALA A 197 0.94 0.36 -13.66
N GLU A 198 1.33 -0.25 -12.53
CA GLU A 198 2.68 -0.79 -12.33
C GLU A 198 2.76 -2.32 -12.24
N LEU A 199 1.65 -3.03 -11.97
CA LEU A 199 1.66 -4.50 -11.91
C LEU A 199 1.35 -5.13 -13.28
N PRO A 200 2.09 -6.17 -13.69
CA PRO A 200 1.77 -6.93 -14.89
C PRO A 200 0.41 -7.62 -14.77
N SER A 201 -0.48 -7.37 -15.73
CA SER A 201 -1.82 -7.99 -15.77
C SER A 201 -1.78 -9.52 -15.94
N GLU A 202 -0.63 -10.07 -16.36
CA GLU A 202 -0.38 -11.51 -16.49
C GLU A 202 -0.23 -12.21 -15.13
N LEU A 203 0.20 -11.47 -14.10
CA LEU A 203 0.44 -12.02 -12.77
C LEU A 203 -0.75 -11.82 -11.83
N THR A 204 -1.61 -10.82 -12.09
CA THR A 204 -2.64 -10.45 -11.12
C THR A 204 -3.92 -9.88 -11.75
N SER A 205 -5.06 -10.40 -11.30
CA SER A 205 -6.37 -9.76 -11.44
C SER A 205 -6.61 -8.80 -10.28
N LEU A 206 -7.02 -7.56 -10.56
CA LEU A 206 -7.19 -6.49 -9.57
C LEU A 206 -8.66 -6.07 -9.44
N SER A 207 -9.21 -6.15 -8.23
CA SER A 207 -10.57 -5.69 -7.90
C SER A 207 -10.52 -4.49 -6.94
N TYR A 208 -11.41 -3.52 -7.17
CA TYR A 208 -11.62 -2.39 -6.27
C TYR A 208 -12.92 -2.59 -5.49
N LEU A 209 -12.80 -2.72 -4.16
CA LEU A 209 -13.96 -2.68 -3.29
C LEU A 209 -14.33 -1.24 -2.99
N ASN A 210 -15.50 -0.84 -3.48
CA ASN A 210 -16.07 0.44 -3.12
C ASN A 210 -16.69 0.35 -1.72
N PRO A 211 -16.17 1.08 -0.71
CA PRO A 211 -16.67 1.00 0.67
C PRO A 211 -18.12 1.49 0.84
N THR A 212 -18.72 2.15 -0.16
CA THR A 212 -20.15 2.53 -0.13
C THR A 212 -21.11 1.38 -0.45
N ASN A 213 -20.63 0.26 -1.00
CA ASN A 213 -21.43 -0.93 -1.31
C ASN A 213 -21.38 -2.02 -0.23
N LEU A 214 -20.70 -1.78 0.90
CA LEU A 214 -20.60 -2.76 1.99
C LEU A 214 -21.69 -2.52 3.04
N SER A 215 -22.93 -2.87 2.67
CA SER A 215 -23.96 -3.20 3.66
C SER A 215 -23.71 -4.64 4.14
N PRO A 216 -23.76 -4.94 5.46
CA PRO A 216 -23.60 -6.30 5.97
C PRO A 216 -24.66 -7.31 5.48
N ALA A 217 -25.62 -6.88 4.65
CA ALA A 217 -26.64 -7.72 4.02
C ALA A 217 -26.25 -8.34 2.66
N ASP A 218 -25.19 -7.85 1.99
CA ASP A 218 -24.86 -8.25 0.61
C ASP A 218 -23.85 -9.40 0.50
N VAL A 219 -23.50 -10.05 1.61
CA VAL A 219 -22.84 -11.37 1.59
C VAL A 219 -23.88 -12.44 1.27
N ARG A 220 -24.53 -12.34 0.11
CA ARG A 220 -25.25 -13.45 -0.52
C ARG A 220 -24.45 -13.90 -1.73
N PHE A 221 -23.73 -14.98 -1.47
CA PHE A 221 -23.24 -15.97 -2.42
C PHE A 221 -24.06 -15.97 -3.73
N SER A 222 -23.47 -15.50 -4.83
CA SER A 222 -23.99 -15.78 -6.16
C SER A 222 -23.67 -17.24 -6.48
N GLY A 223 -24.55 -18.15 -6.04
CA GLY A 223 -24.64 -19.52 -6.55
C GLY A 223 -25.39 -19.54 -7.89
N PRO A 224 -25.16 -20.58 -8.71
CA PRO A 224 -25.70 -20.65 -10.07
C PRO A 224 -27.24 -20.76 -10.05
N GLY A 225 -27.87 -20.07 -10.99
CA GLY A 225 -29.31 -19.90 -11.08
C GLY A 225 -30.09 -21.21 -11.09
N LEU A 226 -31.12 -21.26 -10.24
CA LEU A 226 -32.19 -22.24 -10.34
C LEU A 226 -33.36 -21.59 -11.12
N PRO A 227 -33.93 -22.26 -12.13
CA PRO A 227 -34.94 -21.67 -13.00
C PRO A 227 -36.29 -21.46 -12.30
N ASP A 228 -36.96 -20.39 -12.72
CA ASP A 228 -38.25 -19.89 -12.24
C ASP A 228 -39.37 -20.92 -12.46
N PRO A 229 -40.16 -21.31 -11.42
CA PRO A 229 -41.26 -22.24 -11.57
C PRO A 229 -42.54 -21.48 -11.96
N ALA A 230 -42.58 -20.94 -13.17
CA ALA A 230 -43.76 -20.20 -13.66
C ALA A 230 -44.11 -20.44 -15.13
N GLU A 231 -43.71 -21.57 -15.72
CA GLU A 231 -44.26 -22.03 -17.00
C GLU A 231 -44.52 -23.53 -17.00
N ALA A 232 -45.70 -23.91 -16.50
CA ALA A 232 -46.38 -25.15 -16.91
C ALA A 232 -47.89 -24.93 -16.78
N LYS A 233 -48.50 -24.42 -17.86
CA LYS A 233 -49.94 -24.52 -18.09
C LYS A 233 -50.28 -25.97 -18.42
N LEU A 234 -51.19 -26.58 -17.66
CA LEU A 234 -52.37 -27.33 -18.13
C LEU A 234 -53.25 -27.69 -16.94
#